data_AF-A0A924TMC3-F1
#
_entry.id   AF-A0A924TMC3-F1
#
_cell.length_a   1.000
_cell.length_b   1.000
_cell.length_c   1.000
_cell.angle_alpha   90.00
_cell.angle_beta   90.00
_cell.angle_gamma   90.00
#
_symmetry.space_group_name_H-M   'P 1'
#
loop_
_entity.id
_entity.type
_entity.pdbx_description
1 polymer ?
#
loop_
_entity_poly.entity_id
_entity_poly.type
_entity_poly.pdbx_seq_one_letter_code
_entity_poly.pdbx_strand_id
1 'polypeptide(L)'
;IYTSQWDNYPKQKSVQLNGSAFHIYLLMAGSTNPMQSRIANGLVIVTYKDGSADTLQLINPQTWWPIEQDYMDDGYAFTTSVVKPLRVHLKTGLITNNYTHYTNIKGFSNKAIDGGAATVLDMPLQASKQLQSLTIKTLTNDVVIGLMSATLIRNK
;
A
#
# COMPACT_ATOMS: atom_id res chain seq x y z
N ILE A 1 8.84 4.13 7.08
CA ILE A 1 9.14 2.80 7.67
C ILE A 1 9.22 1.80 6.55
N TYR A 2 10.20 0.89 6.55
CA TYR A 2 10.32 -0.17 5.53
C TYR A 2 10.38 -1.55 6.19
N THR A 3 9.71 -2.52 5.56
CA THR A 3 9.75 -3.94 5.96
C THR A 3 9.99 -4.84 4.75
N SER A 4 10.71 -5.94 4.96
CA SER A 4 10.94 -6.97 3.93
C SER A 4 11.36 -8.31 4.53
N GLN A 5 11.33 -9.38 3.72
CA GLN A 5 11.96 -10.66 4.05
C GLN A 5 13.47 -10.65 3.79
N TRP A 6 14.03 -9.63 3.13
CA TRP A 6 15.49 -9.42 3.04
C TRP A 6 16.11 -9.17 4.41
N ASP A 7 17.32 -9.65 4.64
CA ASP A 7 18.00 -9.58 5.94
C ASP A 7 18.34 -8.14 6.40
N ASN A 8 18.40 -7.19 5.48
CA ASN A 8 18.68 -5.78 5.78
C ASN A 8 17.44 -4.97 6.18
N TYR A 9 16.25 -5.58 6.24
CA TYR A 9 15.02 -4.94 6.71
C TYR A 9 14.35 -5.78 7.80
N PRO A 10 13.61 -5.16 8.74
CA PRO A 10 12.76 -5.93 9.64
C PRO A 10 11.59 -6.56 8.88
N LYS A 11 11.22 -7.81 9.22
CA LYS A 11 10.06 -8.50 8.64
C LYS A 11 8.73 -7.82 8.98
N GLN A 12 8.68 -7.13 10.11
CA GLN A 12 7.56 -6.31 10.54
C GLN A 12 8.04 -5.12 11.38
N LYS A 13 7.27 -4.03 11.38
CA LYS A 13 7.53 -2.86 12.22
C LYS A 13 6.22 -2.23 12.66
N SER A 14 6.17 -1.79 13.92
CA SER A 14 5.00 -1.18 14.53
C SER A 14 5.26 0.26 14.96
N VAL A 15 4.21 1.09 14.89
CA VAL A 15 4.15 2.43 15.48
C VAL A 15 2.98 2.50 16.45
N GLN A 16 3.16 3.22 17.55
CA GLN A 16 2.10 3.41 18.54
C GLN A 16 1.02 4.35 17.99
N LEU A 17 -0.24 3.99 18.19
CA LEU A 17 -1.41 4.81 17.91
C LEU A 17 -2.11 5.16 19.22
N ASN A 18 -2.86 6.26 19.23
CA ASN A 18 -3.57 6.74 20.41
C ASN A 18 -4.95 7.25 20.04
N GLY A 19 -5.90 7.22 20.99
CA GLY A 19 -7.28 7.64 20.79
C GLY A 19 -8.10 6.62 19.99
N SER A 20 -9.19 7.06 19.39
CA SER A 20 -10.01 6.26 18.47
C SER A 20 -10.16 6.98 17.12
N ALA A 21 -10.49 6.22 16.08
CA ALA A 21 -10.70 6.71 14.73
C ALA A 21 -11.68 5.79 13.99
N PHE A 22 -12.40 6.32 13.00
CA PHE A 22 -13.26 5.50 12.13
C PHE A 22 -12.56 5.09 10.84
N HIS A 23 -11.53 5.82 10.40
CA HIS A 23 -10.71 5.45 9.23
C HIS A 23 -9.22 5.78 9.46
N ILE A 24 -8.36 5.05 8.77
CA ILE A 24 -6.95 5.37 8.59
C ILE A 24 -6.62 5.43 7.10
N TYR A 25 -6.03 6.55 6.67
CA TYR A 25 -5.47 6.71 5.34
C TYR A 25 -3.96 6.52 5.38
N LEU A 26 -3.44 5.69 4.49
CA LEU A 26 -2.03 5.31 4.45
C LEU A 26 -1.43 5.72 3.11
N LEU A 27 -0.31 6.44 3.13
CA LEU A 27 0.51 6.64 1.95
C LEU A 27 1.61 5.59 1.97
N MET A 28 1.58 4.67 1.01
CA MET A 28 2.49 3.53 0.95
C MET A 28 3.21 3.45 -0.39
N ALA A 29 4.49 3.10 -0.36
CA ALA A 29 5.30 2.93 -1.56
C ALA A 29 6.27 1.77 -1.35
N GLY A 30 6.54 1.02 -2.40
CA GLY A 30 7.41 -0.14 -2.31
C GLY A 30 7.52 -0.89 -3.63
N SER A 31 8.17 -2.03 -3.61
CA SER A 31 8.37 -2.88 -4.78
C SER A 31 7.58 -4.17 -4.65
N THR A 32 7.24 -4.78 -5.79
CA THR A 32 6.75 -6.16 -5.90
C THR A 32 7.07 -6.69 -7.29
N ASN A 33 7.04 -8.01 -7.48
CA ASN A 33 7.31 -8.63 -8.78
C ASN A 33 6.08 -9.41 -9.29
N PRO A 34 6.05 -9.75 -10.60
CA PRO A 34 4.95 -10.51 -11.18
C PRO A 34 4.65 -11.85 -10.48
N MET A 35 5.66 -12.50 -9.89
CA MET A 35 5.50 -13.78 -9.19
C MET A 35 4.71 -13.65 -7.87
N GLN A 36 4.63 -12.46 -7.27
CA GLN A 36 3.85 -12.21 -6.06
C GLN A 36 2.43 -11.69 -6.37
N SER A 37 1.98 -11.81 -7.63
CA SER A 37 0.64 -11.39 -8.04
C SER A 37 -0.46 -12.24 -7.44
N ARG A 38 -1.57 -11.58 -7.07
CA ARG A 38 -2.80 -12.20 -6.53
C ARG A 38 -2.59 -13.00 -5.23
N ILE A 39 -1.51 -12.73 -4.52
CA ILE A 39 -1.25 -13.22 -3.16
C ILE A 39 -0.99 -12.06 -2.21
N ALA A 40 -1.15 -12.29 -0.90
CA ALA A 40 -0.87 -11.27 0.11
C ALA A 40 0.65 -11.04 0.21
N ASN A 41 1.11 -9.91 -0.32
CA ASN A 41 2.52 -9.48 -0.26
C ASN A 41 2.89 -8.98 1.14
N GLY A 42 1.93 -8.36 1.82
CA GLY A 42 2.07 -7.88 3.18
C GLY A 42 0.73 -7.57 3.83
N LEU A 43 0.81 -7.19 5.11
CA LEU A 43 -0.34 -6.84 5.94
C LEU A 43 -0.12 -5.48 6.57
N VAL A 44 -1.19 -4.70 6.61
CA VAL A 44 -1.36 -3.56 7.48
C VAL A 44 -2.32 -4.00 8.60
N ILE A 45 -1.86 -3.97 9.84
CA ILE A 45 -2.60 -4.46 10.99
C ILE A 45 -2.78 -3.30 11.98
N VAL A 46 -4.01 -2.96 12.32
CA VAL A 46 -4.32 -2.02 13.39
C VAL A 46 -4.81 -2.81 14.60
N THR A 47 -4.05 -2.77 15.69
CA THR A 47 -4.40 -3.43 16.95
C THR A 47 -5.03 -2.42 17.90
N TYR A 48 -6.08 -2.85 18.59
CA TYR A 48 -6.81 -2.10 19.60
C TYR A 48 -6.38 -2.52 21.01
N LYS A 49 -6.61 -1.66 22.01
CA LYS A 49 -6.27 -1.94 23.42
C LYS A 49 -7.03 -3.12 24.03
N ASP A 50 -8.15 -3.52 23.43
CA ASP A 50 -8.92 -4.70 23.84
C ASP A 50 -8.34 -6.02 23.27
N GLY A 51 -7.22 -5.95 22.53
CA GLY A 51 -6.56 -7.10 21.91
C GLY A 51 -7.11 -7.49 20.54
N SER A 52 -8.23 -6.90 20.10
CA SER A 52 -8.74 -7.12 18.74
C SER A 52 -7.90 -6.38 17.69
N ALA A 53 -8.07 -6.74 16.41
CA ALA A 53 -7.37 -6.09 15.32
C ALA A 53 -8.19 -6.08 14.02
N ASP A 54 -8.00 -5.02 13.23
CA ASP A 54 -8.39 -4.99 11.82
C ASP A 54 -7.16 -5.21 10.96
N THR A 55 -7.33 -5.85 9.79
CA THR A 55 -6.22 -6.15 8.87
C THR A 55 -6.59 -5.82 7.43
N LEU A 56 -5.74 -5.04 6.77
CA LEU A 56 -5.77 -4.82 5.32
C LEU A 56 -4.64 -5.60 4.66
N GLN A 57 -4.98 -6.44 3.70
CA GLN A 57 -4.00 -7.18 2.89
C GLN A 57 -3.49 -6.31 1.75
N LEU A 58 -2.19 -6.39 1.49
CA LEU A 58 -1.51 -5.75 0.36
C LEU A 58 -1.38 -6.80 -0.76
N ILE A 59 -2.29 -6.77 -1.73
CA ILE A 59 -2.38 -7.73 -2.83
C ILE A 59 -2.33 -6.96 -4.14
N ASN A 60 -1.42 -7.30 -5.03
CA ASN A 60 -1.44 -6.79 -6.40
C ASN A 60 -2.36 -7.61 -7.30
N PRO A 61 -3.02 -6.98 -8.29
CA PRO A 61 -3.00 -5.54 -8.62
C PRO A 61 -4.13 -4.75 -7.91
N GLN A 62 -4.60 -5.20 -6.75
CA GLN A 62 -5.77 -4.64 -6.08
C GLN A 62 -5.39 -3.50 -5.13
N THR A 63 -4.68 -3.81 -4.05
CA THR A 63 -4.31 -2.90 -2.96
C THR A 63 -2.81 -2.67 -2.83
N TRP A 64 -1.98 -3.37 -3.62
CA TRP A 64 -0.53 -3.16 -3.66
C TRP A 64 -0.06 -2.89 -5.08
N TRP A 65 0.62 -1.76 -5.27
CA TRP A 65 1.10 -1.29 -6.56
C TRP A 65 2.57 -0.89 -6.43
N PRO A 66 3.45 -1.34 -7.34
CA PRO A 66 4.87 -1.06 -7.27
C PRO A 66 5.12 0.44 -7.47
N ILE A 67 6.22 0.95 -6.91
CA ILE A 67 6.53 2.38 -6.90
C ILE A 67 6.84 2.90 -8.31
N GLU A 68 7.49 2.10 -9.15
CA GLU A 68 8.05 2.53 -10.43
C GLU A 68 7.06 2.54 -11.59
N GLN A 69 5.88 1.92 -11.42
CA GLN A 69 4.94 1.72 -12.52
C GLN A 69 3.50 1.53 -12.04
N ASP A 70 2.58 1.57 -13.00
CA ASP A 70 1.22 1.05 -12.84
C ASP A 70 1.04 -0.28 -13.58
N TYR A 71 0.03 -1.05 -13.18
CA TYR A 71 -0.31 -2.28 -13.90
C TYR A 71 -0.96 -1.99 -15.25
N MET A 72 -0.70 -2.86 -16.22
CA MET A 72 -1.49 -2.93 -17.44
C MET A 72 -2.87 -3.50 -17.09
N ASP A 73 -3.90 -2.71 -17.34
CA ASP A 73 -5.30 -3.11 -17.26
C ASP A 73 -5.93 -2.63 -18.57
N ASP A 74 -6.25 -3.56 -19.46
CA ASP A 74 -6.86 -3.30 -20.76
C ASP A 74 -8.35 -3.65 -20.78
N GLY A 75 -8.88 -4.17 -19.66
CA GLY A 75 -10.26 -4.65 -19.57
C GLY A 75 -10.54 -5.95 -20.34
N TYR A 76 -9.52 -6.56 -20.97
CA TYR A 76 -9.62 -7.80 -21.73
C TYR A 76 -8.79 -8.90 -21.08
N ALA A 77 -7.51 -9.01 -21.46
CA ALA A 77 -6.61 -10.06 -20.99
C ALA A 77 -6.10 -9.75 -19.56
N PHE A 78 -6.05 -8.47 -19.19
CA PHE A 78 -5.58 -8.03 -17.88
C PHE A 78 -6.62 -7.17 -17.20
N THR A 79 -7.07 -7.61 -16.02
CA THR A 79 -8.03 -6.86 -15.19
C THR A 79 -7.61 -6.89 -13.72
N THR A 80 -7.85 -5.77 -13.04
CA THR A 80 -7.62 -5.63 -11.59
C THR A 80 -8.82 -6.08 -10.75
N SER A 81 -10.00 -6.22 -11.36
CA SER A 81 -11.28 -6.61 -10.72
C SER A 81 -11.75 -5.66 -9.58
N VAL A 82 -11.05 -4.54 -9.37
CA VAL A 82 -11.35 -3.50 -8.37
C VAL A 82 -11.04 -2.13 -8.95
N VAL A 83 -11.55 -1.07 -8.33
CA VAL A 83 -11.19 0.30 -8.72
C VAL A 83 -9.71 0.55 -8.43
N LYS A 84 -8.99 1.10 -9.40
CA LYS A 84 -7.60 1.50 -9.23
C LYS A 84 -7.45 2.48 -8.06
N PRO A 85 -6.55 2.24 -7.09
CA PRO A 85 -6.37 3.14 -5.96
C PRO A 85 -5.81 4.49 -6.40
N LEU A 86 -6.02 5.52 -5.59
CA LEU A 86 -5.39 6.82 -5.79
C LEU A 86 -3.86 6.69 -5.66
N ARG A 87 -3.16 7.28 -6.61
CA ARG A 87 -1.70 7.29 -6.68
C ARG A 87 -1.20 8.72 -6.57
N VAL A 88 -0.19 8.94 -5.74
CA VAL A 88 0.53 10.22 -5.61
C VAL A 88 1.87 10.09 -6.32
N HIS A 89 2.03 10.79 -7.44
CA HIS A 89 3.28 10.83 -8.18
C HIS A 89 4.30 11.64 -7.39
N LEU A 90 5.35 10.98 -6.91
CA LEU A 90 6.24 11.54 -5.88
C LEU A 90 7.07 12.71 -6.39
N LYS A 91 7.36 12.75 -7.70
CA LYS A 91 8.11 13.84 -8.33
C LYS A 91 7.32 15.13 -8.50
N THR A 92 6.02 15.02 -8.79
CA THR A 92 5.20 16.17 -9.21
C THR A 92 4.11 16.55 -8.20
N GLY A 93 3.79 15.65 -7.26
CA GLY A 93 2.65 15.79 -6.36
C GLY A 93 1.30 15.55 -7.03
N LEU A 94 1.26 15.09 -8.29
CA LEU A 94 0.02 14.76 -8.98
C LEU A 94 -0.71 13.61 -8.26
N ILE A 95 -1.98 13.81 -7.94
CA ILE A 95 -2.85 12.81 -7.32
C ILE A 95 -3.87 12.35 -8.36
N THR A 96 -3.83 11.07 -8.76
CA THR A 96 -4.68 10.54 -9.83
C THR A 96 -4.87 9.03 -9.69
N ASN A 97 -5.99 8.52 -10.18
CA ASN A 97 -6.21 7.08 -10.42
C ASN A 97 -6.40 6.76 -11.91
N ASN A 98 -6.23 7.73 -12.81
CA ASN A 98 -6.51 7.62 -14.25
C ASN A 98 -5.38 8.17 -15.13
N TYR A 99 -4.13 8.07 -14.66
CA TYR A 99 -2.95 8.50 -15.40
C TYR A 99 -2.76 7.75 -16.73
N THR A 100 -2.36 8.47 -17.78
CA THR A 100 -2.16 7.92 -19.14
C THR A 100 -0.79 8.24 -19.76
N HIS A 101 -0.02 9.17 -19.18
CA HIS A 101 1.25 9.66 -19.75
C HIS A 101 2.47 8.91 -19.21
N TYR A 102 2.51 7.59 -19.42
CA TYR A 102 3.59 6.75 -18.91
C TYR A 102 4.90 6.91 -19.68
N THR A 103 6.01 6.67 -19.00
CA THR A 103 7.33 6.51 -19.60
C THR A 103 7.67 5.02 -19.76
N ASN A 104 8.85 4.73 -20.33
CA ASN A 104 9.34 3.37 -20.51
C ASN A 104 10.55 3.11 -19.62
N ILE A 105 10.57 1.93 -18.96
CA ILE A 105 11.77 1.32 -18.39
C ILE A 105 12.19 0.22 -19.37
N LYS A 106 13.32 0.43 -20.04
CA LYS A 106 13.82 -0.46 -21.10
C LYS A 106 13.88 -1.92 -20.61
N GLY A 107 13.15 -2.80 -21.29
CA GLY A 107 13.11 -4.24 -21.01
C GLY A 107 12.27 -4.64 -19.80
N PHE A 108 11.52 -3.72 -19.19
CA PHE A 108 10.74 -4.00 -17.98
C PHE A 108 9.29 -3.51 -18.08
N SER A 109 9.06 -2.23 -18.41
CA SER A 109 7.73 -1.62 -18.34
C SER A 109 7.50 -0.52 -19.37
N ASN A 110 6.28 -0.45 -19.90
CA ASN A 110 5.75 0.68 -20.66
C ASN A 110 4.70 1.50 -19.88
N LYS A 111 4.53 1.18 -18.59
CA LYS A 111 3.63 1.87 -17.66
C LYS A 111 4.43 2.54 -16.55
N ALA A 112 5.66 2.95 -16.84
CA ALA A 112 6.55 3.53 -15.85
C ALA A 112 6.11 4.95 -15.46
N ILE A 113 6.36 5.29 -14.21
CA ILE A 113 6.07 6.61 -13.65
C ILE A 113 7.40 7.25 -13.29
N ASP A 114 7.74 8.36 -13.97
CA ASP A 114 8.97 9.11 -13.69
C ASP A 114 8.97 9.67 -12.25
N GLY A 115 9.98 9.28 -11.48
CA GLY A 115 10.09 9.55 -10.05
C GLY A 115 9.16 8.72 -9.14
N GLY A 116 8.40 7.78 -9.72
CA GLY A 116 7.57 6.83 -9.01
C GLY A 116 6.28 7.41 -8.41
N ALA A 117 5.44 6.50 -7.90
CA ALA A 117 4.19 6.84 -7.23
C ALA A 117 3.94 6.01 -5.98
N ALA A 118 3.36 6.66 -4.97
CA ALA A 118 2.86 6.02 -3.76
C ALA A 118 1.35 5.77 -3.88
N THR A 119 0.88 4.68 -3.30
CA THR A 119 -0.54 4.32 -3.23
C THR A 119 -1.17 4.90 -1.97
N VAL A 120 -2.34 5.52 -2.11
CA VAL A 120 -3.20 5.89 -0.99
C VAL A 120 -4.14 4.74 -0.71
N LEU A 121 -4.05 4.18 0.50
CA LEU A 121 -4.95 3.12 0.96
C LEU A 121 -5.88 3.66 2.04
N ASP A 122 -7.14 3.27 1.93
CA ASP A 122 -8.18 3.53 2.91
C ASP A 122 -8.50 2.22 3.66
N MET A 123 -8.49 2.30 4.99
CA MET A 123 -8.87 1.19 5.85
C MET A 123 -9.87 1.68 6.91
N PRO A 124 -11.11 1.17 6.92
CA PRO A 124 -12.07 1.47 7.97
C PRO A 124 -11.61 0.86 9.31
N LEU A 125 -11.93 1.55 10.39
CA LEU A 125 -11.57 1.21 11.77
C LEU A 125 -12.80 1.27 12.69
N GLN A 126 -12.66 0.68 13.88
CA GLN A 126 -13.70 0.64 14.90
C GLN A 126 -13.63 1.88 15.80
N ALA A 127 -14.47 2.88 15.54
CA ALA A 127 -14.49 4.16 16.26
C ALA A 127 -14.77 4.03 17.77
N SER A 128 -15.45 2.96 18.20
CA SER A 128 -15.74 2.66 19.59
C SER A 128 -14.53 2.11 20.36
N LYS A 129 -13.46 1.71 19.66
CA LYS A 129 -12.29 1.06 20.25
C LYS A 129 -11.10 2.00 20.34
N GLN A 130 -10.35 1.88 21.44
CA GLN A 130 -9.08 2.61 21.61
C GLN A 130 -7.98 1.94 20.80
N LEU A 131 -7.33 2.69 19.93
CA LEU A 131 -6.19 2.27 19.14
C LEU A 131 -4.98 2.00 20.05
N GLN A 132 -4.16 1.04 19.64
CA GLN A 132 -2.90 0.70 20.30
C GLN A 132 -1.72 0.82 19.34
N SER A 133 -1.75 0.16 18.19
CA SER A 133 -0.64 0.22 17.24
C SER A 133 -1.04 -0.03 15.79
N LEU A 134 -0.21 0.48 14.88
CA LEU A 134 -0.22 0.16 13.45
C LEU A 134 1.04 -0.66 13.14
N THR A 135 0.86 -1.86 12.62
CA THR A 135 1.93 -2.77 12.24
C THR A 135 1.93 -3.00 10.74
N ILE A 136 3.09 -2.83 10.12
CA ILE A 136 3.35 -3.25 8.74
C ILE A 136 4.14 -4.55 8.79
N LYS A 137 3.69 -5.58 8.07
CA LYS A 137 4.33 -6.90 8.01
C LYS A 137 4.48 -7.34 6.56
N THR A 138 5.68 -7.71 6.16
CA THR A 138 5.92 -8.31 4.83
C THR A 138 5.77 -9.82 4.90
N LEU A 139 5.08 -10.43 3.95
CA LEU A 139 4.83 -11.87 3.89
C LEU A 139 5.65 -12.56 2.81
N THR A 140 5.80 -11.93 1.64
CA THR A 140 6.45 -12.54 0.47
C THR A 140 7.91 -12.12 0.34
N ASN A 141 8.72 -13.00 -0.26
CA ASN A 141 10.09 -12.68 -0.66
C ASN A 141 10.11 -11.64 -1.79
N ASP A 142 11.24 -10.96 -1.95
CA ASP A 142 11.53 -9.99 -3.02
C ASP A 142 10.67 -8.72 -3.03
N VAL A 143 9.88 -8.48 -1.98
CA VAL A 143 9.01 -7.32 -1.81
C VAL A 143 9.56 -6.40 -0.73
N VAL A 144 9.64 -5.11 -1.01
CA VAL A 144 9.91 -4.07 0.00
C VAL A 144 8.63 -3.27 0.19
N ILE A 145 8.15 -3.18 1.43
CA ILE A 145 6.92 -2.46 1.77
C ILE A 145 7.28 -1.24 2.60
N GLY A 146 6.96 -0.06 2.07
CA GLY A 146 7.19 1.22 2.74
C GLY A 146 5.90 1.90 3.19
N LEU A 147 5.84 2.28 4.45
CA LEU A 147 4.87 3.26 4.97
C LEU A 147 5.52 4.64 5.00
N MET A 148 4.97 5.58 4.24
CA MET A 148 5.42 6.98 4.18
C MET A 148 4.66 7.85 5.18
N SER A 149 3.34 7.69 5.26
CA SER A 149 2.50 8.42 6.22
C SER A 149 1.25 7.64 6.59
N ALA A 150 0.67 8.01 7.74
CA ALA A 150 -0.58 7.46 8.26
C ALA A 150 -1.39 8.61 8.88
N THR A 151 -2.64 8.77 8.43
CA THR A 151 -3.55 9.82 8.89
C THR A 151 -4.82 9.18 9.46
N LEU A 152 -5.16 9.51 10.70
CA LEU A 152 -6.36 9.02 11.39
C LEU A 152 -7.50 10.02 11.25
N ILE A 153 -8.67 9.57 10.80
CA ILE A 153 -9.88 10.39 10.81
C ILE A 153 -10.70 10.05 12.05
N ARG A 154 -10.86 11.03 12.95
CA ARG A 154 -11.44 10.84 14.29
C ARG A 154 -12.86 11.36 14.42
N ASN A 155 -13.17 12.47 13.75
CA ASN A 155 -14.46 13.13 13.81
C ASN A 155 -15.12 13.17 12.43
N LYS A 156 -16.45 13.06 12.39
CA LYS A 156 -17.27 13.55 11.26
C LYS A 156 -17.68 14.98 11.54
#